data_AF-T1EJ39-F1
#
_entry.id   AF-T1EJ39-F1
#
_cell.length_a   1.000
_cell.length_b   1.000
_cell.length_c   1.000
_cell.angle_alpha   90.00
_cell.angle_beta   90.00
_cell.angle_gamma   90.00
#
_symmetry.space_group_name_H-M   'P 1'
#
loop_
_entity.id
_entity.type
_entity.pdbx_description
1 polymer ?
#
loop_
_entity_poly.entity_id
_entity_poly.type
_entity_poly.pdbx_seq_one_letter_code
_entity_poly.pdbx_strand_id
1 'polypeptide(L)' 'KDHHRTAYNPRQREILENEFWKNKFLNAIRREKIAAETDLDAKQVCYWFQNRRVKEKKLQG' A
#
# COMPACT_ATOMS: atom_id res chain seq x y z
N LYS A 1 -5.81 16.73 10.16
CA LYS A 1 -4.58 15.90 10.09
C LYS A 1 -3.99 16.09 8.71
N ASP A 2 -2.94 16.89 8.65
CA ASP A 2 -2.30 17.43 7.45
C ASP A 2 -1.88 16.32 6.46
N HIS A 3 -2.18 16.49 5.17
CA HIS A 3 -1.78 15.55 4.12
C HIS A 3 -0.34 15.81 3.69
N HIS A 4 0.60 15.70 4.62
CA HIS A 4 2.01 15.63 4.28
C HIS A 4 2.24 14.36 3.45
N ARG A 5 2.71 14.54 2.21
CA ARG A 5 3.15 13.45 1.34
C ARG A 5 4.45 12.87 1.91
N THR A 6 4.34 12.08 2.96
CA THR A 6 5.47 11.34 3.51
C THR A 6 5.88 10.27 2.52
N ALA A 7 7.14 10.32 2.09
CA ALA A 7 7.70 9.26 1.26
C ALA A 7 7.82 7.98 2.08
N TYR A 8 7.31 6.86 1.55
CA TYR A 8 7.44 5.57 2.20
C TYR A 8 8.91 5.11 2.22
N ASN A 9 9.39 4.67 3.38
CA ASN A 9 10.74 4.14 3.51
C ASN A 9 10.88 2.79 2.76
N PRO A 10 12.11 2.29 2.53
CA PRO A 10 12.32 1.05 1.78
C PRO A 10 11.60 -0.16 2.38
N ARG A 11 11.62 -0.32 3.71
CA ARG A 11 10.95 -1.42 4.41
C ARG A 11 9.42 -1.38 4.23
N GLN A 12 8.81 -0.21 4.34
CA GLN A 12 7.38 -0.02 4.09
C GLN A 12 7.02 -0.41 2.65
N ARG A 13 7.82 0.04 1.67
CA ARG A 13 7.61 -0.30 0.25
C ARG A 13 7.73 -1.80 -0.01
N GLU A 14 8.73 -2.45 0.58
CA GLU A 14 8.94 -3.89 0.44
C GLU A 14 7.73 -4.68 0.95
N ILE A 15 7.22 -4.37 2.14
CA ILE A 15 6.04 -5.03 2.71
C ILE A 15 4.81 -4.81 1.82
N LEU A 16 4.58 -3.56 1.40
CA LEU A 16 3.45 -3.20 0.54
C LEU A 16 3.51 -3.90 -0.82
N GLU A 17 4.67 -3.93 -1.47
CA GLU A 17 4.87 -4.66 -2.73
C GLU A 17 4.70 -6.16 -2.54
N ASN A 18 5.34 -6.77 -1.53
CA ASN A 18 5.21 -8.21 -1.27
C ASN A 18 3.74 -8.63 -1.09
N GLU A 19 2.96 -7.84 -0.37
CA GLU A 19 1.53 -8.08 -0.20
C GLU A 19 0.73 -7.87 -1.48
N PHE A 20 1.05 -6.83 -2.26
CA PHE A 20 0.42 -6.60 -3.55
C PHE A 20 0.66 -7.72 -4.55
N TRP A 21 1.84 -8.34 -4.53
CA TRP A 21 2.17 -9.47 -5.38
C TRP A 21 1.34 -10.71 -5.01
N LYS A 22 1.07 -10.93 -3.71
CA LYS A 22 0.18 -12.01 -3.24
C LYS A 22 -1.28 -11.74 -3.56
N ASN A 23 -1.75 -10.51 -3.36
CA ASN A 23 -3.13 -10.12 -3.64
C ASN A 23 -3.23 -8.62 -4.00
N LYS A 24 -3.76 -8.32 -5.18
CA LYS A 24 -3.92 -6.95 -5.71
C LYS A 24 -5.01 -6.15 -4.97
N PHE A 25 -5.84 -6.82 -4.17
CA PHE A 25 -6.95 -6.24 -3.41
C PHE A 25 -6.87 -6.61 -1.93
N LEU A 26 -7.00 -5.62 -1.05
CA LEU A 26 -7.00 -5.86 0.39
C LEU A 26 -8.41 -6.12 0.92
N ASN A 27 -8.53 -7.12 1.79
CA ASN A 27 -9.65 -7.22 2.71
C ASN A 27 -9.35 -6.43 4.01
N ALA A 28 -10.36 -6.27 4.87
CA ALA A 28 -10.23 -5.49 6.10
C ALA A 28 -9.11 -6.02 7.02
N ILE A 29 -9.03 -7.34 7.22
CA ILE A 29 -8.04 -7.96 8.10
C ILE A 29 -6.61 -7.73 7.60
N ARG A 30 -6.35 -7.93 6.31
CA ARG A 30 -5.02 -7.70 5.72
C ARG A 30 -4.63 -6.23 5.78
N ARG A 31 -5.59 -5.33 5.56
CA ARG A 31 -5.35 -3.89 5.67
C ARG A 31 -4.91 -3.48 7.07
N GLU A 32 -5.61 -3.93 8.11
CA GLU A 32 -5.24 -3.67 9.51
C GLU A 32 -3.85 -4.23 9.83
N LYS A 33 -3.57 -5.46 9.39
CA LYS A 33 -2.26 -6.09 9.62
C LYS A 33 -1.10 -5.32 8.96
N ILE A 34 -1.26 -4.95 7.70
CA ILE A 34 -0.23 -4.20 6.96
C ILE A 34 -0.03 -2.80 7.57
N ALA A 35 -1.11 -2.14 7.97
CA ALA A 35 -1.06 -0.86 8.66
C ALA A 35 -0.18 -0.94 9.92
N ALA A 36 -0.40 -1.96 10.76
CA ALA A 36 0.41 -2.19 11.95
C ALA A 36 1.88 -2.53 11.64
N GLU A 37 2.15 -3.36 10.62
CA GLU A 37 3.52 -3.77 10.27
C GLU A 37 4.36 -2.63 9.65
N THR A 38 3.69 -1.71 8.95
CA THR A 38 4.31 -0.59 8.23
C THR A 38 4.29 0.72 9.02
N ASP A 39 3.59 0.76 10.15
CA ASP A 39 3.31 1.97 10.92
C ASP A 39 2.66 3.06 10.04
N LEU A 40 1.66 2.65 9.25
CA LEU A 40 0.87 3.50 8.36
C LEU A 40 -0.60 3.44 8.74
N ASP A 41 -1.34 4.50 8.44
CA ASP A 41 -2.79 4.45 8.54
C ASP A 41 -3.37 3.44 7.53
N ALA A 42 -4.39 2.69 7.93
CA ALA A 42 -5.16 1.81 7.04
C ALA A 42 -5.63 2.53 5.74
N LYS A 43 -5.91 3.82 5.85
CA LYS A 43 -6.26 4.70 4.73
C LYS A 43 -5.09 4.91 3.76
N GLN A 44 -3.87 5.12 4.27
CA GLN A 44 -2.67 5.24 3.43
C GLN A 44 -2.36 3.93 2.72
N VAL A 45 -2.53 2.78 3.39
CA VAL A 45 -2.40 1.45 2.78
C VAL A 45 -3.42 1.29 1.64
N CYS A 46 -4.69 1.65 1.86
CA CYS A 46 -5.72 1.66 0.82
C CYS A 46 -5.33 2.51 -0.41
N TYR A 47 -4.83 3.73 -0.18
CA TYR A 47 -4.40 4.62 -1.27
C TYR A 47 -3.19 4.10 -2.01
N TRP A 48 -2.22 3.52 -1.30
CA TRP A 48 -1.07 2.90 -1.93
C TRP A 48 -1.50 1.76 -2.86
N PHE A 49 -2.40 0.86 -2.41
CA PHE A 49 -2.90 -0.24 -3.23
C PHE A 49 -3.67 0.26 -4.47
N GLN A 50 -4.45 1.34 -4.33
CA GLN A 50 -5.13 1.99 -5.46
C GLN A 50 -4.11 2.52 -6.48
N ASN A 51 -3.14 3.31 -6.03
CA ASN A 51 -2.09 3.87 -6.88
C ASN A 51 -1.24 2.78 -7.54
N ARG A 52 -0.98 1.69 -6.82
CA ARG A 52 -0.17 0.58 -7.31
C ARG A 52 -0.86 -0.18 -8.46
N ARG A 53 -2.18 -0.36 -8.41
CA ARG A 53 -2.97 -0.92 -9.53
C ARG A 53 -2.96 0.00 -10.75
N VAL A 54 -3.09 1.31 -10.54
CA VAL A 54 -2.98 2.29 -11.65
C VAL A 54 -1.60 2.21 -12.30
N LYS A 55 -0.53 2.11 -11.50
CA LYS A 55 0.83 1.94 -12.01
C LYS A 55 1.00 0.64 -12.79
N GLU A 56 0.48 -0.48 -12.29
CA GLU A 56 0.52 -1.79 -12.99
C GLU A 56 -0.18 -1.71 -14.35
N LYS A 57 -1.39 -1.14 -14.39
CA LYS A 57 -2.13 -0.95 -15.64
C LYS A 57 -1.35 -0.10 -16.66
N LYS A 58 -0.67 0.96 -16.19
CA LYS A 58 0.17 1.83 -17.04
C LYS A 58 1.46 1.17 -17.53
N LEU A 59 1.94 0.12 -16.87
CA LEU A 59 3.13 -0.62 -17.30
C LEU A 59 2.79 -1.76 -18.27
N GLN A 60 1.52 -2.17 -18.32
CA GLN A 60 1.01 -3.22 -19.22
C GLN A 60 0.48 -2.69 -20.55
N GLY A 61 0.26 -1.38 -20.67
CA GLY A 61 -0.08 -0.71 -21.92
C GLY A 61 1.10 0.11 -22.41
#